data_AF-A0A962XTS9-F1
#
_entry.id   AF-A0A962XTS9-F1
#
_cell.length_a   1.000
_cell.length_b   1.000
_cell.length_c   1.000
_cell.angle_alpha   90.00
_cell.angle_beta   90.00
_cell.angle_gamma   90.00
#
_symmetry.space_group_name_H-M   'P 1'
#
loop_
_entity.id
_entity.type
_entity.pdbx_description
1 polymer ?
#
loop_
_entity_poly.entity_id
_entity_poly.type
_entity_poly.pdbx_seq_one_letter_code
_entity_poly.pdbx_strand_id
1 'polypeptide(L)' 'MAEFGKPDVVEEEVDILIIGGGMAACGTGYEIGPWLDAAKAQGVDIKVKLVDKAAMDRSGAVAQGLSAINTYIGSEQ' A
#
# COMPACT_ATOMS: atom_id res chain seq x y z
N MET A 1 3.81 6.59 35.15
CA MET A 1 3.46 5.81 33.95
C MET A 1 2.52 6.68 33.12
N ALA A 2 2.70 6.78 31.81
CA ALA A 2 1.73 7.50 30.99
C ALA A 2 0.41 6.71 31.01
N GLU A 3 -0.67 7.29 31.54
CA GLU A 3 -2.00 6.75 31.31
C GLU A 3 -2.38 7.05 29.87
N PHE A 4 -2.49 6.00 29.05
CA PHE A 4 -3.20 6.11 27.78
C PHE A 4 -4.64 6.45 28.12
N GLY A 5 -5.06 7.70 27.83
CA GLY A 5 -6.46 8.10 27.91
C GLY A 5 -7.34 7.24 27.01
N LYS A 6 -8.66 7.46 27.02
CA LYS A 6 -9.55 6.86 26.01
C LYS A 6 -9.38 7.62 24.69
N PRO A 7 -8.70 7.06 23.67
CA PRO A 7 -8.65 7.72 22.37
C PRO A 7 -10.01 7.67 21.70
N ASP A 8 -10.26 8.62 20.81
CA ASP A 8 -11.39 8.51 19.89
C ASP A 8 -11.17 7.29 18.99
N VAL A 9 -12.22 6.47 18.85
CA VAL A 9 -12.21 5.30 17.98
C VAL A 9 -12.82 5.70 16.64
N VAL A 10 -12.08 5.49 15.55
CA VAL A 10 -12.56 5.68 14.19
C VAL A 10 -12.72 4.31 13.54
N GLU A 11 -13.94 3.98 13.16
CA GLU A 11 -14.26 2.76 12.43
C GLU A 11 -14.40 3.08 10.93
N GLU A 12 -13.82 2.23 10.08
CA GLU A 12 -13.86 2.41 8.63
C GLU A 12 -14.13 1.08 7.93
N GLU A 13 -15.17 1.06 7.09
CA GLU A 13 -15.46 -0.06 6.21
C GLU A 13 -14.77 0.16 4.86
N VAL A 14 -14.00 -0.84 4.42
CA VAL A 14 -13.29 -0.88 3.13
C VAL A 14 -13.32 -2.32 2.61
N ASP A 15 -13.34 -2.49 1.29
CA ASP A 15 -13.30 -3.82 0.67
C ASP A 15 -11.88 -4.39 0.68
N ILE A 16 -10.88 -3.52 0.49
CA ILE A 16 -9.47 -3.91 0.46
C ILE A 16 -8.67 -2.92 1.32
N LEU A 17 -7.96 -3.46 2.32
CA LEU A 17 -7.04 -2.72 3.18
C LEU A 17 -5.59 -3.13 2.89
N ILE A 18 -4.77 -2.16 2.48
CA ILE A 18 -3.33 -2.32 2.28
C ILE A 18 -2.61 -1.71 3.48
N ILE A 19 -1.88 -2.52 4.24
CA ILE A 19 -1.17 -2.09 5.45
C ILE A 19 0.34 -2.01 5.18
N GLY A 20 0.87 -0.79 5.23
CA GLY A 20 2.27 -0.42 4.99
C GLY A 20 2.47 0.32 3.66
N GLY A 21 3.44 1.23 3.61
CA GLY A 21 3.79 2.04 2.42
C GLY A 21 5.10 1.63 1.73
N GLY A 22 5.59 0.41 1.96
CA GLY A 22 6.86 -0.08 1.40
C GLY A 22 6.74 -0.66 -0.02
N MET A 23 7.85 -1.21 -0.53
CA MET A 23 7.95 -1.72 -1.92
C MET A 23 6.80 -2.63 -2.35
N ALA A 24 6.41 -3.60 -1.52
CA ALA A 24 5.35 -4.55 -1.85
C ALA A 24 3.98 -3.85 -1.97
N ALA A 25 3.63 -3.03 -0.98
CA ALA A 25 2.35 -2.33 -0.93
C ALA A 25 2.23 -1.24 -2.00
N CYS A 26 3.33 -0.54 -2.32
CA CYS A 26 3.36 0.39 -3.46
C CYS A 26 3.16 -0.35 -4.79
N GLY A 27 3.73 -1.55 -4.94
CA GLY A 27 3.44 -2.43 -6.09
C GLY A 27 1.96 -2.82 -6.17
N THR A 28 1.35 -3.21 -5.04
CA THR A 28 -0.09 -3.48 -4.97
C THR A 28 -0.93 -2.24 -5.33
N GLY A 29 -0.60 -1.08 -4.77
CA GLY A 29 -1.31 0.18 -5.04
C GLY A 29 -1.15 0.65 -6.49
N TYR A 30 -0.02 0.36 -7.13
CA TYR A 30 0.19 0.61 -8.55
C TYR A 30 -0.67 -0.33 -9.41
N GLU A 31 -0.62 -1.63 -9.13
CA GLU A 31 -1.27 -2.64 -9.97
C GLU A 31 -2.79 -2.65 -9.83
N ILE A 32 -3.33 -2.25 -8.68
CA ILE A 32 -4.77 -2.38 -8.40
C ILE A 32 -5.65 -1.47 -9.26
N GLY A 33 -5.15 -0.32 -9.73
CA GLY A 33 -5.92 0.70 -10.46
C GLY A 33 -6.71 0.17 -11.67
N PRO A 34 -6.06 -0.49 -12.65
CA PRO A 34 -6.75 -1.09 -13.79
C PRO A 34 -7.85 -2.10 -13.42
N TRP A 35 -7.69 -2.84 -12.31
CA TRP A 35 -8.69 -3.78 -11.83
C TRP A 35 -9.90 -3.08 -11.22
N LEU A 36 -9.68 -1.95 -10.53
CA LEU A 36 -10.76 -1.10 -10.03
C LEU A 36 -11.56 -0.50 -11.18
N ASP A 37 -10.89 -0.04 -12.24
CA ASP A 37 -11.54 0.50 -13.44
C ASP A 37 -12.39 -0.58 -14.15
N ALA A 38 -11.87 -1.81 -14.26
CA ALA A 38 -12.60 -2.93 -14.83
C ALA A 38 -13.83 -3.32 -13.99
N ALA A 39 -13.69 -3.37 -12.66
CA ALA A 39 -14.79 -3.62 -11.75
C ALA A 39 -15.87 -2.53 -11.86
N LYS A 40 -15.43 -1.26 -11.91
CA LYS A 40 -16.33 -0.10 -12.05
C LYS A 40 -17.09 -0.12 -13.35
N ALA A 41 -16.46 -0.55 -14.46
CA ALA A 41 -17.14 -0.75 -15.74
C ALA A 41 -18.23 -1.84 -15.69
N GLN A 42 -18.13 -2.78 -14.76
CA GLN A 42 -19.13 -3.82 -14.50
C GLN A 42 -20.16 -3.41 -13.44
N GLY A 43 -20.11 -2.17 -12.98
CA GLY A 43 -21.04 -1.64 -11.96
C GLY A 43 -20.65 -1.99 -10.52
N VAL A 44 -19.42 -2.44 -10.29
CA VAL A 44 -18.89 -2.73 -8.94
C VAL A 44 -17.91 -1.64 -8.53
N ASP A 45 -18.22 -0.91 -7.46
CA ASP A 45 -17.33 0.09 -6.88
C ASP A 45 -16.60 -0.53 -5.68
N ILE A 46 -15.27 -0.61 -5.74
CA ILE A 46 -14.43 -1.26 -4.73
C ILE A 46 -13.66 -0.19 -3.97
N LYS A 47 -13.90 -0.07 -2.67
CA LYS A 47 -13.22 0.88 -1.80
C LYS A 47 -11.91 0.30 -1.29
N VAL A 48 -10.81 0.89 -1.75
CA VAL A 48 -9.45 0.52 -1.34
C VAL A 48 -8.88 1.58 -0.40
N LYS A 49 -8.23 1.16 0.69
CA LYS A 49 -7.47 2.04 1.56
C LYS A 49 -6.05 1.54 1.77
N LEU A 50 -5.07 2.42 1.60
CA LEU A 50 -3.68 2.20 1.98
C LEU A 50 -3.37 3.02 3.22
N VAL A 51 -2.78 2.38 4.23
CA VAL A 51 -2.28 3.05 5.43
C VAL A 51 -0.79 2.82 5.59
N ASP A 52 -0.04 3.88 5.91
CA ASP A 52 1.35 3.78 6.30
C ASP A 52 1.58 4.53 7.60
N LYS A 53 2.48 4.00 8.43
CA LYS A 53 2.81 4.63 9.72
C LYS A 53 3.83 5.77 9.58
N ALA A 54 4.49 5.86 8.43
CA ALA A 54 5.52 6.84 8.12
C ALA A 54 5.07 7.70 6.92
N ALA A 55 6.00 8.45 6.35
CA ALA A 55 5.78 9.14 5.09
C ALA A 55 6.18 8.20 3.94
N MET A 56 5.24 7.93 3.03
CA MET A 56 5.40 6.94 1.95
C MET A 56 6.57 7.24 1.01
N ASP A 57 6.98 8.50 0.90
CA ASP A 57 8.13 8.93 0.09
C ASP A 57 9.45 8.26 0.51
N ARG A 58 9.57 7.91 1.79
CA ARG A 58 10.78 7.32 2.41
C ARG A 58 10.49 6.22 3.43
N SER A 59 9.29 5.63 3.42
CA SER A 59 8.94 4.57 4.36
C SER A 59 9.65 3.23 4.06
N GLY A 60 9.82 2.41 5.09
CA GLY A 60 10.28 1.02 4.94
C GLY A 60 11.77 0.84 4.62
N ALA A 61 12.11 -0.34 4.10
CA ALA A 61 13.50 -0.79 3.95
C ALA A 61 14.33 0.01 2.94
N VAL A 62 13.68 0.68 1.98
CA VAL A 62 14.33 1.41 0.88
C VAL A 62 14.46 2.90 1.20
N ALA A 63 14.27 3.31 2.45
CA ALA A 63 14.36 4.71 2.88
C ALA A 63 15.67 5.39 2.42
N GLN A 64 16.82 4.71 2.51
CA GLN A 64 18.12 5.24 2.10
C GLN A 64 18.45 4.98 0.61
N GLY A 65 17.55 4.32 -0.11
CA GLY A 65 17.85 3.70 -1.41
C GLY A 65 18.54 2.35 -1.28
N LEU A 66 18.83 1.74 -2.43
CA LEU A 66 19.61 0.50 -2.56
C LEU A 66 20.61 0.67 -3.71
N SER A 67 21.76 0.01 -3.62
CA SER A 67 22.81 0.11 -4.66
C SER A 67 22.61 -0.85 -5.83
N ALA A 68 21.66 -1.78 -5.75
CA ALA A 68 21.40 -2.78 -6.79
C ALA A 68 19.95 -3.31 -6.72
N ILE A 69 19.52 -3.93 -7.82
CA ILE A 69 18.29 -4.75 -7.89
C ILE A 69 18.73 -6.22 -7.86
N ASN A 70 18.35 -6.94 -6.81
CA ASN A 70 18.82 -8.32 -6.58
C ASN A 70 18.07 -9.38 -7.42
N THR A 71 16.97 -9.01 -8.06
CA THR A 71 16.17 -9.93 -8.89
C THR A 71 15.89 -9.28 -10.23
N TYR A 72 16.71 -9.63 -11.21
CA TYR A 72 16.56 -9.26 -12.62
C TYR A 72 16.98 -10.47 -13.45
N ILE A 73 16.07 -10.99 -14.28
CA ILE A 73 16.36 -12.24 -15.00
C ILE A 73 17.24 -12.02 -16.23
N GLY A 74 17.27 -10.79 -16.77
CA GLY A 74 18.03 -10.47 -17.98
C GLY A 74 17.16 -10.34 -19.23
N SER A 75 17.79 -9.91 -20.32
CA SER A 75 17.16 -9.75 -21.65
C SER A 75 17.15 -11.03 -22.49
N GLU A 76 17.78 -12.10 -22.01
CA GLU A 76 18.00 -13.35 -22.76
C GLU A 76 17.14 -14.51 -22.21
N GLN A 77 15.92 -14.21 -21.74
CA GLN A 77 14.96 -15.26 -21.39
C GLN A 77 14.46 -16.03 -22.61
#